data_AF-A0AAW1R7X1-F1
#
_entry.id   AF-A0AAW1R7X1-F1
#
_cell.length_a   1.000
_cell.length_b   1.000
_cell.length_c   1.000
_cell.angle_alpha   90.00
_cell.angle_beta   90.00
_cell.angle_gamma   90.00
#
_symmetry.space_group_name_H-M   'P 1'
#
loop_
_entity.id
_entity.type
_entity.pdbx_description
1 polymer ?
#
loop_
_entity_poly.entity_id
_entity_poly.type
_entity_poly.pdbx_seq_one_letter_code
_entity_poly.pdbx_strand_id
1 'polypeptide(L)'
;MTSSHDIIQLREGLKKSSKLLFTDLMDFRHNGPERVEQCVATLLKMLSNVIEHPEEEKYRKIRATNAAFMNKVEALPASIPLLSALGWHVTVDNHEKYWVFDAPAGSLRMRILEGGVGQLQDALRQVSEKAKRNVSEAAVKKAQLEERRKKALLLLEEDQKDRKEMFTYAAGSAPSLVSEPTTAAAPAEPLSQQELLQQLANERLARRGAPAPAPASRQTTLMISERDGAGAVVRINSLEQLE
;
A
#
# COMPACT_ATOMS: atom_id res chain seq x y z
N MET A 1 4.44 -49.02 7.87
CA MET A 1 4.43 -49.15 6.39
C MET A 1 3.47 -48.10 5.86
N THR A 2 3.94 -47.10 5.13
CA THR A 2 3.09 -46.07 4.51
C THR A 2 2.39 -46.67 3.29
N SER A 3 1.07 -46.55 3.21
CA SER A 3 0.33 -47.03 2.05
C SER A 3 0.75 -46.26 0.80
N SER A 4 0.77 -46.89 -0.38
CA SER A 4 1.06 -46.19 -1.65
C SER A 4 0.10 -45.01 -1.86
N HIS A 5 -1.12 -45.11 -1.33
CA HIS A 5 -2.09 -44.03 -1.31
C HIS A 5 -1.61 -42.80 -0.52
N ASP A 6 -0.99 -43.02 0.65
CA ASP A 6 -0.48 -41.94 1.51
C ASP A 6 0.65 -41.16 0.82
N ILE A 7 1.51 -41.87 0.08
CA ILE A 7 2.62 -41.26 -0.67
C ILE A 7 2.09 -40.37 -1.80
N ILE A 8 1.05 -40.82 -2.51
CA ILE A 8 0.41 -40.03 -3.57
C ILE A 8 -0.23 -38.77 -2.97
N GLN A 9 -1.01 -38.91 -1.91
CA GLN A 9 -1.64 -37.77 -1.24
C GLN A 9 -0.62 -36.77 -0.68
N LEU A 10 0.49 -37.26 -0.09
CA LEU A 10 1.58 -36.40 0.38
C LEU A 10 2.14 -35.54 -0.78
N ARG A 11 2.42 -36.18 -1.92
CA ARG A 11 2.95 -35.51 -3.09
C ARG A 11 1.98 -34.47 -3.65
N GLU A 12 0.69 -34.80 -3.71
CA GLU A 12 -0.35 -33.89 -4.18
C GLU A 12 -0.53 -32.69 -3.24
N GLY A 13 -0.57 -32.92 -1.93
CA GLY A 13 -0.63 -31.87 -0.91
C GLY A 13 0.54 -30.90 -1.03
N LEU A 14 1.77 -31.43 -1.12
CA LEU A 14 2.99 -30.62 -1.27
C LEU A 14 3.07 -29.90 -2.61
N LYS A 15 2.54 -30.50 -3.69
CA LYS A 15 2.44 -29.84 -4.99
C LYS A 15 1.44 -28.69 -4.96
N LYS A 16 0.31 -28.87 -4.26
CA LYS A 16 -0.71 -27.84 -4.07
C LYS A 16 -0.18 -26.67 -3.23
N SER A 17 0.46 -26.95 -2.09
CA SER A 17 1.06 -25.90 -1.25
C SER A 17 2.16 -25.15 -2.01
N SER A 18 3.02 -25.86 -2.75
CA SER A 18 4.07 -25.26 -3.57
C SER A 18 3.49 -24.33 -4.63
N LYS A 19 2.44 -24.75 -5.35
CA LYS A 19 1.80 -23.93 -6.38
C LYS A 19 1.26 -22.63 -5.77
N LEU A 20 0.50 -22.72 -4.69
CA LEU A 20 -0.08 -21.56 -4.00
C LEU A 20 1.01 -20.62 -3.46
N LEU A 21 2.09 -21.18 -2.93
CA LEU A 21 3.22 -20.41 -2.42
C LEU A 21 3.94 -19.63 -3.53
N PHE A 22 4.38 -20.29 -4.60
CA PHE A 22 5.21 -19.66 -5.62
C PHE A 22 4.41 -18.87 -6.65
N THR A 23 3.17 -19.26 -6.93
CA THR A 23 2.34 -18.60 -7.95
C THR A 23 1.56 -17.43 -7.36
N ASP A 24 0.92 -17.64 -6.21
CA ASP A 24 -0.05 -16.67 -5.69
C ASP A 24 0.55 -15.83 -4.55
N LEU A 25 1.25 -16.45 -3.60
CA LEU A 25 1.80 -15.73 -2.45
C LEU A 25 3.06 -14.92 -2.82
N MET A 26 3.99 -15.54 -3.56
CA MET A 26 5.24 -14.89 -4.02
C MET A 26 5.08 -14.07 -5.30
N ASP A 27 3.84 -13.76 -5.72
CA ASP A 27 3.64 -12.82 -6.81
C ASP A 27 3.98 -11.38 -6.37
N PHE A 28 5.25 -11.03 -6.54
CA PHE A 28 5.79 -9.72 -6.19
C PHE A 28 5.19 -8.57 -7.00
N ARG A 29 4.41 -8.83 -8.05
CA ARG A 29 3.74 -7.79 -8.84
C ARG A 29 2.57 -7.19 -8.06
N HIS A 30 1.85 -8.03 -7.34
CA HIS A 30 0.66 -7.64 -6.58
C HIS A 30 0.94 -7.56 -5.07
N ASN A 31 1.87 -8.39 -4.57
CA ASN A 31 2.23 -8.43 -3.17
C ASN A 31 3.60 -7.75 -2.97
N GLY A 32 3.64 -6.67 -2.19
CA GLY A 32 4.90 -6.03 -1.83
C GLY A 32 5.86 -7.02 -1.14
N PRO A 33 7.15 -7.05 -1.49
CA PRO A 33 8.10 -8.07 -1.00
C PRO A 33 8.20 -8.10 0.53
N GLU A 34 8.09 -6.95 1.18
CA GLU A 34 8.07 -6.83 2.65
C GLU A 34 6.83 -7.49 3.27
N ARG A 35 5.65 -7.34 2.65
CA ARG A 35 4.41 -7.99 3.13
C ARG A 35 4.49 -9.50 2.96
N VAL A 36 5.03 -9.97 1.84
CA VAL A 36 5.27 -11.40 1.59
C VAL A 36 6.23 -11.94 2.65
N GLU A 37 7.32 -11.24 2.95
CA GLU A 37 8.29 -11.63 3.98
C GLU A 37 7.63 -11.76 5.35
N GLN A 38 6.88 -10.74 5.77
CA GLN A 38 6.19 -10.72 7.06
C GLN A 38 5.15 -11.85 7.18
N CYS A 39 4.40 -12.12 6.10
CA CYS A 39 3.44 -13.22 6.06
C CYS A 39 4.13 -14.58 6.17
N VAL A 40 5.12 -14.85 5.32
CA VAL A 40 5.84 -16.13 5.28
C VAL A 40 6.58 -16.36 6.61
N ALA A 41 7.21 -15.34 7.19
CA ALA A 41 7.88 -15.44 8.48
C ALA A 41 6.90 -15.76 9.62
N THR A 42 5.72 -15.14 9.60
CA THR A 42 4.68 -15.37 10.62
C THR A 42 4.10 -16.77 10.50
N LEU A 43 3.76 -17.19 9.27
CA LEU A 43 3.33 -18.56 8.97
C LEU A 43 4.38 -19.57 9.43
N LEU A 44 5.63 -19.39 9.01
CA LEU A 44 6.72 -20.28 9.39
C LEU A 44 6.82 -20.43 10.92
N LYS A 45 6.80 -19.32 11.66
CA LYS A 45 6.89 -19.39 13.13
C LYS A 45 5.71 -20.14 13.74
N MET A 46 4.49 -19.88 13.25
CA MET A 46 3.29 -20.55 13.74
C MET A 46 3.32 -22.06 13.46
N LEU A 47 3.71 -22.46 12.24
CA LEU A 47 3.76 -23.85 11.84
C LEU A 47 4.92 -24.61 12.51
N SER A 48 6.10 -23.98 12.64
CA SER A 48 7.24 -24.56 13.35
C SER A 48 6.91 -24.82 14.82
N ASN A 49 6.17 -23.92 15.49
CA ASN A 49 5.75 -24.15 16.87
C ASN A 49 4.87 -25.41 17.01
N VAL A 50 4.03 -25.71 16.03
CA VAL A 50 3.18 -26.93 16.03
C VAL A 50 4.02 -28.20 15.81
N ILE A 51 5.08 -28.12 15.00
CA ILE A 51 5.98 -29.26 14.75
C ILE A 51 6.90 -29.50 15.95
N GLU A 52 7.44 -28.44 16.56
CA GLU A 52 8.35 -28.52 17.72
C GLU A 52 7.62 -28.96 18.99
N HIS A 53 6.38 -28.49 19.19
CA HIS A 53 5.57 -28.76 20.37
C HIS A 53 4.22 -29.34 19.96
N PRO A 54 4.18 -30.57 19.43
CA PRO A 54 2.94 -31.15 18.94
C PRO A 54 1.93 -31.32 20.07
N GLU A 55 2.32 -31.60 21.31
CA GLU A 55 1.37 -31.86 22.41
C GLU A 55 0.65 -30.59 22.92
N GLU A 56 1.15 -29.40 22.59
CA GLU A 56 0.58 -28.15 23.06
C GLU A 56 -0.59 -27.67 22.18
N GLU A 57 -1.82 -27.87 22.66
CA GLU A 57 -3.05 -27.44 21.96
C GLU A 57 -3.09 -25.94 21.65
N LYS A 58 -2.42 -25.10 22.47
CA LYS A 58 -2.36 -23.65 22.27
C LYS A 58 -1.71 -23.25 20.93
N TYR A 59 -0.80 -24.08 20.39
CA TYR A 59 -0.18 -23.84 19.08
C TYR A 59 -1.00 -24.41 17.94
N ARG A 60 -1.86 -25.41 18.21
CA ARG A 60 -2.75 -26.03 17.22
C ARG A 60 -4.00 -25.22 16.92
N LYS A 61 -4.29 -24.18 17.70
CA LYS A 61 -5.50 -23.34 17.56
C LYS A 61 -5.13 -21.87 17.50
N ILE A 62 -5.55 -21.20 16.43
CA ILE A 62 -5.28 -19.77 16.20
C ILE A 62 -6.60 -19.03 16.03
N ARG A 63 -6.79 -17.94 16.75
CA ARG A 63 -7.93 -17.03 16.55
C ARG A 63 -7.79 -16.30 15.22
N ALA A 64 -8.81 -16.36 14.37
CA ALA A 64 -8.83 -15.58 13.14
C ALA A 64 -8.81 -14.06 13.42
N THR A 65 -9.36 -13.62 14.56
CA THR A 65 -9.39 -12.22 15.00
C THR A 65 -8.07 -11.70 15.59
N ASN A 66 -7.03 -12.55 15.68
CA ASN A 66 -5.74 -12.11 16.21
C ASN A 66 -5.14 -11.06 15.27
N ALA A 67 -4.84 -9.86 15.79
CA ALA A 67 -4.29 -8.76 14.99
C ALA A 67 -3.01 -9.13 14.22
N ALA A 68 -2.13 -9.96 14.79
CA ALA A 68 -0.94 -10.42 14.09
C ALA A 68 -1.27 -11.36 12.92
N PHE A 69 -2.28 -12.22 13.09
CA PHE A 69 -2.77 -13.10 12.03
C PHE A 69 -3.50 -12.30 10.95
N MET A 70 -4.42 -11.41 11.33
CA MET A 70 -5.18 -10.58 10.38
C MET A 70 -4.26 -9.69 9.55
N ASN A 71 -3.38 -8.93 10.21
CA ASN A 71 -2.56 -7.93 9.53
C ASN A 71 -1.46 -8.54 8.66
N LYS A 72 -0.95 -9.73 8.99
CA LYS A 72 0.19 -10.33 8.29
C LYS A 72 -0.23 -11.46 7.36
N VAL A 73 -1.11 -12.34 7.83
CA VAL A 73 -1.52 -13.55 7.10
C VAL A 73 -2.77 -13.27 6.29
N GLU A 74 -3.87 -12.85 6.93
CA GLU A 74 -5.16 -12.64 6.25
C GLU A 74 -5.13 -11.47 5.25
N ALA A 75 -4.24 -10.49 5.47
CA ALA A 75 -3.99 -9.39 4.53
C ALA A 75 -3.54 -9.86 3.13
N LEU A 76 -3.04 -11.09 2.98
CA LEU A 76 -2.70 -11.71 1.70
C LEU A 76 -3.72 -12.81 1.37
N PRO A 77 -4.61 -12.63 0.37
CA PRO A 77 -5.65 -13.60 0.04
C PRO A 77 -5.12 -15.02 -0.26
N ALA A 78 -3.89 -15.12 -0.76
CA ALA A 78 -3.22 -16.38 -1.09
C ALA A 78 -2.80 -17.21 0.15
N SER A 79 -2.72 -16.60 1.33
CA SER A 79 -2.26 -17.28 2.55
C SER A 79 -3.30 -18.28 3.10
N ILE A 80 -4.58 -17.95 2.96
CA ILE A 80 -5.71 -18.75 3.44
C ILE A 80 -5.80 -20.11 2.73
N PRO A 81 -5.83 -20.18 1.38
CA PRO A 81 -5.83 -21.46 0.68
C PRO A 81 -4.52 -22.23 0.90
N LEU A 82 -3.40 -21.54 1.11
CA LEU A 82 -2.13 -22.18 1.46
C LEU A 82 -2.22 -22.88 2.83
N LEU A 83 -2.75 -22.20 3.84
CA LEU A 83 -2.95 -22.77 5.17
C LEU A 83 -3.88 -24.00 5.12
N SER A 84 -4.95 -23.92 4.33
CA SER A 84 -5.84 -25.04 4.08
C SER A 84 -5.15 -26.21 3.37
N ALA A 85 -4.29 -25.93 2.38
CA ALA A 85 -3.51 -26.97 1.69
C ALA A 85 -2.49 -27.67 2.62
N LEU A 86 -2.01 -26.97 3.66
CA LEU A 86 -1.14 -27.52 4.70
C LEU A 86 -1.90 -28.34 5.75
N GLY A 87 -3.22 -28.45 5.64
CA GLY A 87 -4.05 -29.29 6.50
C GLY A 87 -4.74 -28.56 7.65
N TRP A 88 -4.67 -27.23 7.69
CA TRP A 88 -5.48 -26.45 8.63
C TRP A 88 -6.92 -26.32 8.14
N HIS A 89 -7.85 -26.24 9.08
CA HIS A 89 -9.26 -26.00 8.78
C HIS A 89 -9.84 -24.93 9.70
N VAL A 90 -10.94 -24.31 9.26
CA VAL A 90 -11.65 -23.29 10.03
C VAL A 90 -12.75 -23.96 10.85
N THR A 91 -12.79 -23.67 12.13
CA THR A 91 -13.84 -24.10 13.06
C THR A 91 -14.40 -22.88 13.77
N VAL A 92 -15.72 -22.83 13.97
CA VAL A 92 -16.38 -21.77 14.74
C VAL A 92 -16.61 -22.28 16.15
N ASP A 93 -16.07 -21.58 17.13
CA ASP A 93 -16.20 -21.90 18.55
C ASP A 93 -16.62 -20.61 19.28
N ASN A 94 -17.68 -20.67 20.09
CA ASN A 94 -18.25 -19.53 20.80
C ASN A 94 -18.49 -18.27 19.92
N HIS A 95 -18.97 -18.44 18.69
CA HIS A 95 -19.19 -17.38 17.68
C HIS A 95 -17.91 -16.70 17.15
N GLU A 96 -16.73 -17.26 17.44
CA GLU A 96 -15.46 -16.80 16.88
C GLU A 96 -14.88 -17.85 15.92
N LYS A 97 -14.24 -17.37 14.85
CA LYS A 97 -13.55 -18.24 13.88
C LYS A 97 -12.15 -18.59 14.38
N TYR A 98 -11.82 -19.88 14.36
CA TYR A 98 -10.52 -20.42 14.71
C TYR A 98 -9.94 -21.24 13.56
N TRP A 99 -8.65 -21.11 13.33
CA TRP A 99 -7.88 -22.05 12.52
C TRP A 99 -7.34 -23.15 13.43
N VAL A 100 -7.69 -24.39 13.12
CA VAL A 100 -7.33 -25.56 13.93
C VAL A 100 -6.52 -26.55 13.09
N PHE A 101 -5.51 -27.14 13.72
CA PHE A 101 -4.76 -28.28 13.21
C PHE A 101 -4.95 -29.48 14.15
N ASP A 102 -5.81 -30.41 13.73
CA ASP A 102 -6.29 -31.55 14.51
C ASP A 102 -5.59 -32.88 14.14
N ALA A 103 -4.36 -32.81 13.62
CA ALA A 103 -3.66 -34.00 13.17
C ALA A 103 -2.71 -34.56 14.26
N PRO A 104 -2.72 -35.88 14.52
CA PRO A 104 -1.76 -36.49 15.45
C PRO A 104 -0.33 -36.50 14.87
N ALA A 105 0.67 -36.55 15.75
CA ALA A 105 2.07 -36.66 15.37
C ALA A 105 2.31 -37.90 14.50
N GLY A 106 3.08 -37.75 13.41
CA GLY A 106 3.38 -38.83 12.45
C GLY A 106 2.29 -39.11 11.40
N SER A 107 1.13 -38.44 11.49
CA SER A 107 0.08 -38.52 10.47
C SER A 107 0.53 -37.97 9.11
N LEU A 108 -0.22 -38.31 8.07
CA LEU A 108 0.02 -37.79 6.71
C LEU A 108 -0.02 -36.26 6.67
N ARG A 109 -0.99 -35.63 7.36
CA ARG A 109 -1.12 -34.17 7.43
C ARG A 109 0.09 -33.53 8.10
N MET A 110 0.63 -34.15 9.16
CA MET A 110 1.85 -33.67 9.81
C MET A 110 3.04 -33.70 8.84
N ARG A 111 3.18 -34.74 8.01
CA ARG A 111 4.23 -34.80 6.98
C ARG A 111 4.05 -33.78 5.87
N ILE A 112 2.81 -33.50 5.46
CA ILE A 112 2.51 -32.41 4.53
C ILE A 112 2.92 -31.07 5.15
N LEU A 113 2.64 -30.87 6.44
CA LEU A 113 3.02 -29.67 7.17
C LEU A 113 4.53 -29.51 7.25
N GLU A 114 5.27 -30.56 7.63
CA GLU A 114 6.74 -30.57 7.67
C GLU A 114 7.36 -30.23 6.31
N GLY A 115 6.89 -30.87 5.24
CA GLY A 115 7.37 -30.57 3.88
C GLY A 115 7.00 -29.15 3.43
N GLY A 116 5.81 -28.67 3.80
CA GLY A 116 5.37 -27.30 3.52
C GLY A 116 6.16 -26.24 4.29
N VAL A 117 6.58 -26.55 5.52
CA VAL A 117 7.49 -25.70 6.31
C VAL A 117 8.83 -25.59 5.62
N GLY A 118 9.38 -26.68 5.08
CA GLY A 118 10.59 -26.63 4.25
C GLY A 118 10.45 -25.69 3.05
N GLN A 119 9.33 -25.78 2.32
CA GLN A 119 9.02 -24.88 1.20
C GLN A 119 8.92 -23.40 1.63
N LEU A 120 8.31 -23.14 2.79
CA LEU A 120 8.19 -21.79 3.35
C LEU A 120 9.55 -21.24 3.80
N GLN A 121 10.44 -22.06 4.35
CA GLN A 121 11.80 -21.66 4.71
C GLN A 121 12.61 -21.25 3.47
N ASP A 122 12.54 -22.03 2.40
CA ASP A 122 13.20 -21.72 1.13
C ASP A 122 12.64 -20.44 0.51
N ALA A 123 11.30 -20.28 0.53
CA ALA A 123 10.65 -19.06 0.08
C ALA A 123 11.06 -17.85 0.91
N LEU A 124 11.12 -17.95 2.24
CA LEU A 124 11.56 -16.86 3.11
C LEU A 124 12.99 -16.42 2.81
N ARG A 125 13.88 -17.39 2.56
CA ARG A 125 15.25 -17.10 2.13
C ARG A 125 15.26 -16.31 0.82
N GLN A 126 14.47 -16.71 -0.17
CA GLN A 126 14.39 -16.00 -1.45
C GLN A 126 13.80 -14.59 -1.30
N VAL A 127 12.76 -14.43 -0.48
CA VAL A 127 12.08 -13.15 -0.28
C VAL A 127 12.96 -12.19 0.51
N SER A 128 13.56 -12.63 1.62
CA SER A 128 14.38 -11.76 2.48
C SER A 128 15.60 -11.21 1.72
N GLU A 129 16.24 -12.02 0.88
CA GLU A 129 17.31 -11.55 0.00
C GLU A 129 16.83 -10.51 -1.02
N LYS A 130 15.63 -10.69 -1.58
CA LYS A 130 15.04 -9.72 -2.53
C LYS A 130 14.56 -8.44 -1.82
N ALA A 131 14.02 -8.56 -0.63
CA ALA A 131 13.59 -7.45 0.21
C ALA A 131 14.78 -6.57 0.60
N LYS A 132 15.89 -7.17 1.07
CA LYS A 132 17.13 -6.45 1.38
C LYS A 132 17.66 -5.66 0.17
N ARG A 133 17.68 -6.28 -1.02
CA ARG A 133 18.10 -5.60 -2.27
C ARG A 133 17.21 -4.41 -2.56
N ASN A 134 15.89 -4.58 -2.50
CA ASN A 134 14.94 -3.49 -2.74
C ASN A 134 15.09 -2.35 -1.73
N VAL A 135 15.31 -2.65 -0.44
CA VAL A 135 15.57 -1.64 0.60
C VAL A 135 16.87 -0.89 0.31
N SER A 136 17.95 -1.58 -0.05
CA SER A 136 19.22 -0.93 -0.40
C SER A 136 19.10 -0.05 -1.65
N GLU A 137 18.39 -0.51 -2.68
CA GLU A 137 18.16 0.26 -3.91
C GLU A 137 17.29 1.49 -3.64
N ALA A 138 16.27 1.36 -2.79
CA ALA A 138 15.45 2.49 -2.36
C ALA A 138 16.26 3.52 -1.55
N ALA A 139 17.14 3.06 -0.65
CA ALA A 139 18.02 3.91 0.13
C ALA A 139 19.00 4.69 -0.78
N VAL A 140 19.60 4.02 -1.77
CA VAL A 140 20.49 4.65 -2.75
C VAL A 140 19.74 5.71 -3.57
N LYS A 141 18.55 5.39 -4.10
CA LYS A 141 17.73 6.35 -4.86
C LYS A 141 17.33 7.56 -4.02
N LYS A 142 16.97 7.34 -2.76
CA LYS A 142 16.66 8.42 -1.82
C LYS A 142 17.88 9.32 -1.56
N ALA A 143 19.04 8.72 -1.31
CA ALA A 143 20.29 9.45 -1.10
C ALA A 143 20.67 10.31 -2.33
N GLN A 144 20.54 9.76 -3.54
CA GLN A 144 20.79 10.52 -4.78
C GLN A 144 19.82 11.69 -4.95
N LEU A 145 18.54 11.52 -4.62
CA LEU A 145 17.56 12.60 -4.68
C LEU A 145 17.88 13.69 -3.64
N GLU A 146 18.26 13.32 -2.43
CA GLU A 146 18.68 14.26 -1.38
C GLU A 146 19.93 15.02 -1.79
N GLU A 147 20.91 14.36 -2.41
CA GLU A 147 22.11 15.01 -2.94
C GLU A 147 21.77 16.02 -4.05
N ARG A 148 20.90 15.65 -4.99
CA ARG A 148 20.40 16.55 -6.04
C ARG A 148 19.67 17.76 -5.45
N ARG A 149 18.83 17.54 -4.43
CA ARG A 149 18.14 18.62 -3.71
C ARG A 149 19.11 19.57 -3.01
N LYS A 150 20.14 19.04 -2.35
CA LYS A 150 21.20 19.85 -1.71
C LYS A 150 21.96 20.69 -2.73
N LYS A 151 22.38 20.09 -3.85
CA LYS A 151 23.06 20.82 -4.94
C LYS A 151 22.19 21.94 -5.53
N ALA A 152 20.90 21.68 -5.74
CA ALA A 152 19.97 22.70 -6.23
C ALA A 152 19.78 23.86 -5.24
N LEU A 153 19.74 23.57 -3.93
CA LEU A 153 19.66 24.61 -2.89
C LEU A 153 20.91 25.49 -2.85
N LEU A 154 22.10 24.88 -2.96
CA LEU A 154 23.36 25.64 -2.98
C LEU A 154 23.44 26.60 -4.17
N LEU A 155 23.02 26.16 -5.37
CA LEU A 155 22.98 27.02 -6.56
C LEU A 155 22.04 28.23 -6.39
N LEU A 156 20.91 28.05 -5.70
CA LEU A 156 19.99 29.16 -5.40
C LEU A 156 20.57 30.13 -4.39
N GLU A 157 21.31 29.64 -3.40
CA GLU A 157 21.99 30.48 -2.40
C GLU A 157 23.10 31.32 -3.04
N GLU A 158 23.86 30.73 -3.97
CA GLU A 158 24.85 31.45 -4.78
C GLU A 158 24.19 32.54 -5.63
N ASP A 159 23.11 32.24 -6.38
CA ASP A 159 22.37 33.27 -7.16
C ASP A 159 21.82 34.40 -6.27
N GLN A 160 21.31 34.07 -5.09
CA GLN A 160 20.83 35.07 -4.14
C GLN A 160 21.96 35.95 -3.60
N LYS A 161 23.13 35.35 -3.32
CA LYS A 161 24.30 36.08 -2.85
C LYS A 161 24.83 37.00 -3.96
N ASP A 162 24.99 36.50 -5.17
CA ASP A 162 25.44 37.29 -6.32
C ASP A 162 24.47 38.44 -6.62
N ARG A 163 23.16 38.20 -6.56
CA ARG A 163 22.15 39.26 -6.73
C ARG A 163 22.20 40.29 -5.61
N LYS A 164 22.43 39.87 -4.37
CA LYS A 164 22.59 40.77 -3.22
C LYS A 164 23.86 41.60 -3.36
N GLU A 165 24.98 41.00 -3.77
CA GLU A 165 26.24 41.68 -4.04
C GLU A 165 26.10 42.69 -5.19
N MET A 166 25.46 42.30 -6.30
CA MET A 166 25.10 43.20 -7.42
C MET A 166 24.23 44.38 -6.95
N PHE A 167 23.22 44.12 -6.11
CA PHE A 167 22.37 45.18 -5.56
C PHE A 167 23.17 46.13 -4.65
N THR A 168 24.05 45.60 -3.80
CA THR A 168 24.90 46.43 -2.91
C THR A 168 25.94 47.25 -3.67
N TYR A 169 26.54 46.70 -4.73
CA TYR A 169 27.51 47.41 -5.56
C TYR A 169 26.85 48.51 -6.40
N ALA A 170 25.64 48.26 -6.93
CA ALA A 170 24.85 49.28 -7.62
C ALA A 170 24.40 50.42 -6.68
N ALA A 171 24.05 50.09 -5.42
CA ALA A 171 23.72 51.10 -4.41
C ALA A 171 24.94 51.91 -3.95
N GLY A 172 26.15 51.34 -3.99
CA GLY A 172 27.41 52.02 -3.66
C GLY A 172 28.02 52.86 -4.79
N SER A 173 27.51 52.75 -6.02
CA SER A 173 28.04 53.43 -7.21
C SER A 173 27.07 54.47 -7.81
N ALA A 174 26.05 54.89 -7.06
CA ALA A 174 25.23 56.04 -7.45
C ALA A 174 25.94 57.36 -7.08
N PRO A 175 26.23 58.27 -8.03
CA PRO A 175 26.75 59.59 -7.70
C PRO A 175 25.71 60.37 -6.89
N SER A 176 26.17 60.92 -5.76
CA SER A 176 25.42 61.81 -4.89
C SER A 176 24.89 63.01 -5.70
N LEU A 177 23.60 63.00 -6.03
CA LEU A 177 22.90 64.16 -6.55
C LEU A 177 22.26 64.91 -5.37
N VAL A 178 22.65 66.17 -5.31
CA VAL A 178 22.30 67.18 -4.32
C VAL A 178 20.79 67.42 -4.30
N SER A 179 20.31 67.63 -3.08
CA SER A 179 18.99 68.05 -2.60
C SER A 179 18.35 69.24 -3.31
N GLU A 180 17.01 69.25 -3.40
CA GLU A 180 16.17 70.38 -2.94
C GLU A 180 14.73 69.94 -2.58
N PRO A 181 14.06 70.58 -1.60
CA PRO A 181 12.74 70.21 -1.09
C PRO A 181 11.60 71.05 -1.69
N THR A 182 10.47 70.44 -2.03
CA THR A 182 9.19 71.14 -2.20
C THR A 182 7.99 70.20 -1.95
N THR A 183 7.35 70.44 -0.80
CA THR A 183 5.91 70.63 -0.56
C THR A 183 4.88 69.77 -1.32
N ALA A 184 4.27 68.87 -0.52
CA ALA A 184 2.85 68.56 -0.41
C ALA A 184 2.06 68.01 -1.61
N ALA A 185 1.78 66.70 -1.56
CA ALA A 185 0.51 66.12 -1.99
C ALA A 185 0.19 64.85 -1.19
N ALA A 186 -0.94 64.90 -0.48
CA ALA A 186 -1.77 63.87 0.19
C ALA A 186 -1.28 62.41 0.39
N PRO A 187 -1.47 61.82 1.60
CA PRO A 187 -1.09 60.45 1.92
C PRO A 187 -2.15 59.45 1.42
N ALA A 188 -1.76 58.50 0.57
CA ALA A 188 -2.45 57.22 0.44
C ALA A 188 -1.67 56.20 1.26
N GLU A 189 -2.22 55.81 2.41
CA GLU A 189 -1.61 54.85 3.33
C GLU A 189 -1.38 53.50 2.62
N PRO A 190 -0.16 52.94 2.63
CA PRO A 190 0.06 51.57 2.20
C PRO A 190 -0.51 50.63 3.27
N LEU A 191 -1.52 49.84 2.88
CA LEU A 191 -2.08 48.74 3.68
C LEU A 191 -0.97 47.99 4.39
N SER A 192 -1.09 47.86 5.72
CA SER A 192 -0.13 47.16 6.55
C SER A 192 0.00 45.70 6.08
N GLN A 193 1.17 45.08 6.24
CA GLN A 193 1.38 43.65 5.92
C GLN A 193 0.33 42.74 6.60
N GLN A 194 -0.21 43.20 7.73
CA GLN A 194 -1.25 42.52 8.49
C GLN A 194 -2.61 42.55 7.77
N GLU A 195 -2.96 43.65 7.11
CA GLU A 195 -4.19 43.74 6.29
C GLU A 195 -4.08 42.95 4.99
N LEU A 196 -2.88 42.86 4.41
CA LEU A 196 -2.64 42.03 3.22
C LEU A 196 -2.81 40.54 3.55
N LEU A 197 -2.36 40.11 4.74
CA LEU A 197 -2.62 38.76 5.26
C LEU A 197 -4.11 38.54 5.59
N GLN A 198 -4.79 39.55 6.13
CA GLN A 198 -6.23 39.50 6.41
C GLN A 198 -7.06 39.36 5.11
N GLN A 199 -6.69 40.08 4.06
CA GLN A 199 -7.35 40.00 2.75
C GLN A 199 -7.15 38.63 2.09
N LEU A 200 -5.95 38.06 2.17
CA LEU A 200 -5.64 36.74 1.61
C LEU A 200 -6.33 35.59 2.39
N ALA A 201 -6.51 35.76 3.70
CA ALA A 201 -7.30 34.84 4.52
C ALA A 201 -8.80 34.87 4.15
N ASN A 202 -9.36 36.06 3.93
CA ASN A 202 -10.75 36.23 3.50
C ASN A 202 -11.00 35.68 2.09
N GLU A 203 -10.05 35.84 1.16
CA GLU A 203 -10.15 35.28 -0.19
C GLU A 203 -10.14 33.73 -0.18
N ARG A 204 -9.33 33.12 0.70
CA ARG A 204 -9.33 31.66 0.89
C ARG A 204 -10.62 31.14 1.51
N LEU A 205 -11.25 31.92 2.38
CA LEU A 205 -12.53 31.57 2.98
C LEU A 205 -13.68 31.66 1.97
N ALA A 206 -13.67 32.69 1.10
CA ALA A 206 -14.63 32.84 0.01
C ALA A 206 -14.55 31.71 -1.02
N ARG A 207 -13.33 31.24 -1.35
CA ARG A 207 -13.13 30.07 -2.24
C ARG A 207 -13.54 28.73 -1.62
N ARG A 208 -13.59 28.63 -0.28
CA ARG A 208 -13.98 27.41 0.43
C ARG A 208 -15.50 27.31 0.66
N GLY A 209 -16.24 28.39 0.44
CA GLY A 209 -17.70 28.48 0.62
C GLY A 209 -18.53 28.50 -0.68
N ALA A 210 -17.90 28.48 -1.87
CA ALA A 210 -18.63 28.35 -3.12
C ALA A 210 -19.07 26.88 -3.32
N PRO A 211 -20.38 26.58 -3.44
CA PRO A 211 -20.81 25.25 -3.86
C PRO A 211 -20.24 24.98 -5.26
N ALA A 212 -19.65 23.79 -5.42
CA ALA A 212 -19.10 23.33 -6.68
C ALA A 212 -20.14 23.52 -7.81
N PRO A 213 -19.77 24.08 -8.98
CA PRO A 213 -20.65 24.03 -10.13
C PRO A 213 -20.87 22.56 -10.47
N ALA A 214 -22.15 22.15 -10.46
CA ALA A 214 -22.59 20.82 -10.84
C ALA A 214 -21.95 20.39 -12.18
N PRO A 215 -21.59 19.11 -12.34
CA PRO A 215 -20.99 18.64 -13.59
C PRO A 215 -21.99 18.86 -14.74
N ALA A 216 -21.61 19.73 -15.67
CA ALA A 216 -22.31 19.94 -16.93
C ALA A 216 -22.55 18.58 -17.58
N SER A 217 -23.82 18.21 -17.71
CA SER A 217 -24.29 17.06 -18.44
C SER A 217 -23.76 17.15 -19.88
N ARG A 218 -22.71 16.37 -20.18
CA ARG A 218 -22.35 16.09 -21.57
C ARG A 218 -23.48 15.25 -22.16
N GLN A 219 -24.43 15.93 -22.80
CA GLN A 219 -25.27 15.30 -23.81
C GLN A 219 -24.34 14.86 -24.94
N THR A 220 -23.88 13.62 -24.86
CA THR A 220 -23.33 12.92 -26.02
C THR A 220 -24.51 12.60 -26.93
N THR A 221 -24.77 13.46 -27.91
CA THR A 221 -25.61 13.16 -29.06
C THR A 221 -24.96 12.02 -29.83
N LEU A 222 -25.37 10.79 -29.53
CA LEU A 222 -25.11 9.62 -30.33
C LEU A 222 -26.16 9.60 -31.45
N MET A 223 -25.73 10.02 -32.64
CA MET A 223 -26.39 9.68 -33.90
C MET A 223 -26.42 8.16 -34.02
N ILE A 224 -27.57 7.55 -33.71
CA ILE A 224 -27.85 6.16 -34.07
C ILE A 224 -28.60 6.20 -35.39
N SER A 225 -27.88 5.87 -36.45
CA SER A 225 -28.46 5.53 -37.75
C SER A 225 -29.24 4.22 -37.59
N GLU A 226 -30.56 4.29 -37.75
CA GLU A 226 -31.42 3.12 -37.96
C GLU A 226 -30.94 2.34 -39.18
N ARG A 227 -30.64 1.06 -38.97
CA ARG A 227 -30.78 0.01 -39.98
C ARG A 227 -31.43 -1.19 -39.32
N ASP A 228 -32.47 -1.65 -40.00
CA ASP A 228 -33.36 -2.76 -39.69
C ASP A 228 -32.65 -4.03 -39.22
N GLY A 229 -33.28 -4.73 -38.27
CA GLY A 229 -32.87 -6.07 -37.87
C GLY A 229 -33.65 -6.60 -36.67
N ALA A 230 -34.70 -7.36 -36.96
CA ALA A 230 -35.59 -8.06 -36.03
C ALA A 230 -34.90 -8.73 -34.83
N GLY A 231 -35.52 -8.65 -33.63
CA GLY A 231 -35.06 -9.42 -32.48
C GLY A 231 -35.72 -9.08 -31.13
N ALA A 232 -37.00 -9.43 -30.98
CA ALA A 232 -37.60 -10.06 -29.80
C ALA A 232 -37.13 -9.71 -28.36
N VAL A 233 -38.09 -9.17 -27.58
CA VAL A 233 -38.49 -9.54 -26.18
C VAL A 233 -37.41 -9.33 -25.08
N VAL A 234 -37.60 -8.55 -24.01
CA VAL A 234 -38.42 -8.83 -22.81
C VAL A 234 -38.49 -7.54 -21.95
N ARG A 235 -39.71 -7.13 -21.57
CA ARG A 235 -39.98 -6.23 -20.44
C ARG A 235 -39.83 -7.01 -19.13
N ILE A 236 -39.08 -6.50 -18.15
CA ILE A 236 -39.42 -6.68 -16.72
C ILE A 236 -39.10 -5.37 -15.98
N ASN A 237 -40.15 -4.74 -15.48
CA ASN A 237 -40.13 -3.76 -14.40
C ASN A 237 -39.89 -4.48 -13.07
N SER A 238 -39.08 -3.91 -12.18
CA SER A 238 -39.34 -3.94 -10.73
C SER A 238 -38.46 -2.92 -10.01
N LEU A 239 -39.06 -1.76 -9.74
CA LEU A 239 -38.63 -0.79 -8.75
C LEU A 239 -39.28 -1.20 -7.42
N GLU A 240 -38.50 -1.73 -6.48
CA GLU A 240 -38.88 -1.73 -5.07
C GLU A 240 -38.52 -0.37 -4.47
N GLN A 241 -39.53 0.29 -3.91
CA GLN A 241 -39.44 1.57 -3.22
C GLN A 241 -39.01 1.36 -1.77
N LEU A 242 -38.12 2.25 -1.31
CA LEU A 242 -37.99 2.64 0.09
C LEU A 242 -38.98 3.79 0.38
N GLU A 243 -39.34 3.90 1.66
CA GLU A 243 -40.07 4.99 2.32
C GLU A 243 -39.64 6.41 1.89
#